data_AF-A0A1W1XRG5-F1
#
_entry.id   AF-A0A1W1XRG5-F1
#
_cell.length_a   1.000
_cell.length_b   1.000
_cell.length_c   1.000
_cell.angle_alpha   90.00
_cell.angle_beta   90.00
_cell.angle_gamma   90.00
#
_symmetry.space_group_name_H-M   'P 1'
#
loop_
_entity.id
_entity.type
_entity.pdbx_description
1 polymer ?
#
loop_
_entity_poly.entity_id
_entity_poly.type
_entity_poly.pdbx_seq_one_letter_code
_entity_poly.pdbx_strand_id
1 'polypeptide(L)'
;MTAMTHERPYGHWPEIGNPFPEEVAREVYRYEAVAAEHVRAARESVHGPSWERRRALPSSFRTQLKKAFQVLDQSHRYVLSHLRRTGSPVRCRPDCSHCCTQMPSGLTGAEILFLYDGLTVAGTVESAFRRCLERQEIWSQLSRWHPPGTARTREQELTRRLHQYHGLHIACPFLKGDLCSVYLHRPLPCRMHYSLSPPSWCRPSHFQHPHAVRFNLEPGPVVLEELDRLDAALGLQELSDLLICGFLEFVVNVMEFRPITWVE
;
A
#
# COMPACT_ATOMS: atom_id res chain seq x y z
N MET A 1 24.87 11.87 6.01
CA MET A 1 24.24 12.51 4.84
C MET A 1 24.92 11.98 3.60
N THR A 2 24.37 10.92 3.03
CA THR A 2 24.84 10.37 1.76
C THR A 2 23.58 9.90 1.04
N ALA A 3 23.17 10.65 0.01
CA ALA A 3 22.05 10.29 -0.84
C ALA A 3 22.43 9.01 -1.60
N MET A 4 21.80 7.89 -1.22
CA MET A 4 21.96 6.62 -1.92
C MET A 4 20.89 6.54 -3.01
N THR A 5 21.35 6.58 -4.25
CA THR A 5 20.57 6.27 -5.44
C THR A 5 20.12 4.81 -5.37
N HIS A 6 18.81 4.61 -5.22
CA HIS A 6 18.15 3.31 -5.23
C HIS A 6 18.14 2.69 -6.63
N GLU A 7 19.00 1.72 -6.90
CA GLU A 7 18.81 0.79 -8.02
C GLU A 7 17.87 -0.34 -7.56
N ARG A 8 16.58 -0.21 -7.89
CA ARG A 8 15.55 -1.22 -7.58
C ARG A 8 15.57 -2.35 -8.64
N PRO A 9 15.43 -3.63 -8.26
CA PRO A 9 15.61 -4.79 -9.15
C PRO A 9 14.35 -5.17 -9.96
N TYR A 10 13.52 -4.20 -10.34
CA TYR A 10 12.31 -4.44 -11.13
C TYR A 10 12.46 -3.81 -12.52
N GLY A 11 12.04 -4.57 -13.54
CA GLY A 11 12.36 -4.36 -14.95
C GLY A 11 12.30 -2.91 -15.43
N HIS A 12 13.21 -2.60 -16.37
CA HIS A 12 13.33 -1.31 -17.05
C HIS A 12 11.97 -0.61 -17.17
N TRP A 13 11.86 0.52 -16.47
CA TRP A 13 10.83 1.52 -16.75
C TRP A 13 10.83 1.73 -18.27
N PRO A 14 9.71 1.53 -18.98
CA PRO A 14 9.67 1.90 -20.37
C PRO A 14 9.95 3.41 -20.41
N GLU A 15 10.77 3.91 -21.35
CA GLU A 15 11.07 5.35 -21.54
C GLU A 15 9.82 6.26 -21.70
N ILE A 16 8.64 5.66 -21.61
CA ILE A 16 7.31 6.24 -21.44
C ILE A 16 7.22 6.89 -20.06
N GLY A 17 7.87 8.04 -19.89
CA GLY A 17 7.44 9.05 -18.90
C GLY A 17 8.19 9.13 -17.59
N ASN A 18 9.49 8.81 -17.54
CA ASN A 18 10.34 9.34 -16.47
C ASN A 18 11.60 10.02 -17.04
N PRO A 19 11.76 11.35 -16.84
CA PRO A 19 10.80 12.24 -16.18
C PRO A 19 9.50 12.36 -16.97
N PHE A 20 8.39 12.53 -16.25
CA PHE A 20 7.13 12.95 -16.88
C PHE A 20 7.36 14.28 -17.61
N PRO A 21 6.61 14.57 -18.68
CA PRO A 21 6.58 15.92 -19.24
C PRO A 21 6.33 16.96 -18.12
N GLU A 22 7.00 18.10 -18.17
CA GLU A 22 6.99 19.11 -17.10
C GLU A 22 5.56 19.51 -16.69
N GLU A 23 4.66 19.64 -17.66
CA GLU A 23 3.24 19.94 -17.41
C GLU A 23 2.54 18.86 -16.58
N VAL A 24 2.83 17.58 -16.87
CA VAL A 24 2.27 16.44 -16.13
C VAL A 24 2.85 16.42 -14.73
N ALA A 25 4.17 16.59 -14.59
CA ALA A 25 4.84 16.62 -13.30
C ALA A 25 4.31 17.75 -12.40
N ARG A 26 4.11 18.96 -12.95
CA ARG A 26 3.55 20.11 -12.22
C ARG A 26 2.14 19.85 -11.73
N GLU A 27 1.31 19.21 -12.54
CA GLU A 27 -0.07 18.90 -12.16
C GLU A 27 -0.14 17.79 -11.11
N VAL A 28 0.69 16.74 -11.24
CA VAL A 28 0.85 15.71 -10.20
C VAL A 28 1.27 16.34 -8.88
N TYR A 29 2.26 17.23 -8.89
CA TYR A 29 2.70 17.95 -7.70
C TYR A 29 1.57 18.76 -7.03
N ARG A 30 0.68 19.38 -7.81
CA ARG A 30 -0.49 20.09 -7.26
C ARG A 30 -1.43 19.15 -6.51
N TYR A 31 -1.74 17.98 -7.07
CA TYR A 31 -2.54 16.98 -6.36
C TYR A 31 -1.83 16.51 -5.09
N GLU A 32 -0.52 16.26 -5.15
CA GLU A 32 0.26 15.83 -3.99
C GLU A 32 0.31 16.88 -2.88
N ALA A 33 0.43 18.16 -3.22
CA ALA A 33 0.36 19.25 -2.25
C ALA A 33 -0.99 19.25 -1.51
N VAL A 34 -2.10 19.12 -2.24
CA VAL A 34 -3.45 19.04 -1.64
C VAL A 34 -3.62 17.77 -0.80
N ALA A 35 -3.10 16.63 -1.27
CA ALA A 35 -3.12 15.40 -0.49
C ALA A 35 -2.33 15.55 0.84
N ALA A 36 -1.15 16.17 0.79
CA ALA A 36 -0.33 16.44 1.95
C ALA A 36 -1.02 17.40 2.95
N GLU A 37 -1.74 18.41 2.46
CA GLU A 37 -2.58 19.29 3.31
C GLU A 37 -3.66 18.50 4.05
N HIS A 38 -4.33 17.55 3.37
CA HIS A 38 -5.29 16.67 4.02
C HIS A 38 -4.66 15.73 5.04
N VAL A 39 -3.48 15.15 4.77
CA VAL A 39 -2.75 14.34 5.75
C VAL A 39 -2.35 15.18 6.96
N ARG A 40 -1.86 16.40 6.74
CA ARG A 40 -1.54 17.36 7.80
C ARG A 40 -2.76 17.70 8.65
N ALA A 41 -3.90 18.00 8.03
CA ALA A 41 -5.14 18.30 8.74
C ALA A 41 -5.64 17.09 9.55
N ALA A 42 -5.47 15.86 9.04
CA ALA A 42 -5.74 14.65 9.82
C ALA A 42 -4.81 14.58 11.03
N ARG A 43 -3.50 14.76 10.85
CA ARG A 43 -2.50 14.77 11.94
C ARG A 43 -2.81 15.82 13.01
N GLU A 44 -3.15 17.03 12.62
CA GLU A 44 -3.46 18.14 13.54
C GLU A 44 -4.73 17.90 14.38
N SER A 45 -5.65 17.06 13.89
CA SER A 45 -6.81 16.64 14.67
C SER A 45 -6.50 15.58 15.73
N VAL A 46 -5.32 14.96 15.70
CA VAL A 46 -4.92 13.96 16.71
C VAL A 46 -4.44 14.68 17.97
N HIS A 47 -5.25 14.66 19.02
CA HIS A 47 -4.92 15.31 20.30
C HIS A 47 -4.35 14.30 21.32
N GLY A 48 -3.02 14.27 21.40
CA GLY A 48 -2.23 13.59 22.43
C GLY A 48 -2.21 12.06 22.35
N PRO A 49 -1.38 11.39 23.18
CA PRO A 49 -1.16 9.93 23.18
C PRO A 49 -2.37 9.13 23.70
N SER A 50 -3.56 9.74 23.73
CA SER A 50 -4.76 9.19 24.36
C SER A 50 -5.64 8.36 23.41
N TRP A 51 -5.41 8.45 22.10
CA TRP A 51 -6.29 7.81 21.13
C TRP A 51 -6.21 6.28 21.23
N GLU A 52 -5.04 5.67 21.41
CA GLU A 52 -4.90 4.21 21.54
C GLU A 52 -5.63 3.68 22.78
N ARG A 53 -5.46 4.35 23.93
CA ARG A 53 -6.12 3.96 25.20
C ARG A 53 -7.64 4.06 25.10
N ARG A 54 -8.14 5.08 24.41
CA ARG A 54 -9.58 5.33 24.24
C ARG A 54 -10.15 4.66 22.99
N ARG A 55 -9.29 4.18 22.09
CA ARG A 55 -9.57 3.77 20.72
C ARG A 55 -10.46 4.78 20.00
N ALA A 56 -10.21 6.06 20.24
CA ALA A 56 -11.10 7.15 19.85
C ALA A 56 -10.35 8.23 19.08
N LEU A 57 -10.87 8.60 17.91
CA LEU A 57 -10.32 9.64 17.04
C LEU A 57 -11.44 10.56 16.55
N PRO A 58 -11.14 11.83 16.24
CA PRO A 58 -12.17 12.73 15.70
C PRO A 58 -12.71 12.27 14.34
N SER A 59 -14.00 12.48 14.08
CA SER A 59 -14.64 12.26 12.77
C SER A 59 -13.95 13.06 11.65
N SER A 60 -13.38 14.22 12.01
CA SER A 60 -12.58 15.06 11.11
C SER A 60 -11.31 14.34 10.63
N PHE A 61 -10.61 13.60 11.50
CA PHE A 61 -9.45 12.77 11.14
C PHE A 61 -9.77 11.85 9.98
N ARG A 62 -10.83 11.04 10.14
CA ARG A 62 -11.29 10.06 9.14
C ARG A 62 -11.60 10.73 7.81
N THR A 63 -12.28 11.87 7.88
CA THR A 63 -12.70 12.64 6.71
C THR A 63 -11.49 13.17 5.95
N GLN A 64 -10.50 13.72 6.64
CA GLN A 64 -9.30 14.28 6.03
C GLN A 64 -8.42 13.17 5.43
N LEU A 65 -8.19 12.07 6.14
CA LEU A 65 -7.41 10.94 5.62
C LEU A 65 -8.06 10.32 4.38
N LYS A 66 -9.39 10.17 4.38
CA LYS A 66 -10.15 9.72 3.20
C LYS A 66 -9.95 10.68 2.02
N LYS A 67 -10.02 12.00 2.25
CA LYS A 67 -9.79 13.01 1.21
C LYS A 67 -8.38 12.93 0.64
N ALA A 68 -7.36 12.76 1.48
CA ALA A 68 -5.98 12.59 1.03
C ALA A 68 -5.86 11.43 0.03
N PHE A 69 -6.36 10.24 0.36
CA PHE A 69 -6.33 9.09 -0.55
C PHE A 69 -7.19 9.29 -1.80
N GLN A 70 -8.31 10.00 -1.72
CA GLN A 70 -9.12 10.35 -2.89
C GLN A 70 -8.39 11.29 -3.85
N VAL A 71 -7.63 12.26 -3.33
CA VAL A 71 -6.81 13.19 -4.11
C VAL A 71 -5.65 12.45 -4.78
N LEU A 72 -5.01 11.50 -4.09
CA LEU A 72 -4.01 10.62 -4.70
C LEU A 72 -4.60 9.76 -5.83
N ASP A 73 -5.80 9.19 -5.62
CA ASP A 73 -6.51 8.47 -6.68
C ASP A 73 -6.83 9.40 -7.88
N GLN A 74 -7.10 10.69 -7.66
CA GLN A 74 -7.30 11.67 -8.74
C GLN A 74 -5.99 11.95 -9.49
N SER A 75 -4.87 12.12 -8.79
CA SER A 75 -3.54 12.25 -9.38
C SER A 75 -3.21 11.06 -10.29
N HIS A 76 -3.45 9.83 -9.80
CA HIS A 76 -3.26 8.64 -10.62
C HIS A 76 -4.15 8.66 -11.86
N ARG A 77 -5.45 8.95 -11.74
CA ARG A 77 -6.34 9.04 -12.92
C ARG A 77 -5.84 10.04 -13.95
N TYR A 78 -5.28 11.17 -13.52
CA TYR A 78 -4.68 12.15 -14.42
C TYR A 78 -3.50 11.56 -15.21
N VAL A 79 -2.54 10.92 -14.52
CA VAL A 79 -1.39 10.26 -15.15
C VAL A 79 -1.82 9.13 -16.08
N LEU A 80 -2.75 8.27 -15.64
CA LEU A 80 -3.27 7.16 -16.44
C LEU A 80 -4.00 7.66 -17.71
N SER A 81 -4.71 8.79 -17.61
CA SER A 81 -5.33 9.43 -18.77
C SER A 81 -4.29 9.99 -19.74
N HIS A 82 -3.18 10.55 -19.23
CA HIS A 82 -2.06 10.97 -20.06
C HIS A 82 -1.45 9.77 -20.80
N LEU A 83 -1.10 8.69 -20.08
CA LEU A 83 -0.54 7.47 -20.66
C LEU A 83 -1.46 6.86 -21.74
N ARG A 84 -2.77 6.86 -21.52
CA ARG A 84 -3.75 6.41 -22.53
C ARG A 84 -3.68 7.26 -23.80
N ARG A 85 -3.58 8.59 -23.68
CA ARG A 85 -3.51 9.51 -24.83
C ARG A 85 -2.19 9.41 -25.60
N THR A 86 -1.11 9.04 -24.91
CA THR A 86 0.23 8.87 -25.52
C THR A 86 0.49 7.47 -26.07
N GLY A 87 -0.52 6.60 -26.12
CA GLY A 87 -0.44 5.27 -26.74
C GLY A 87 -0.07 4.12 -25.80
N SER A 88 -0.01 4.39 -24.49
CA SER A 88 0.46 3.44 -23.46
C SER A 88 -0.62 3.16 -22.41
N PRO A 89 -1.80 2.64 -22.79
CA PRO A 89 -2.90 2.46 -21.85
C PRO A 89 -2.58 1.36 -20.82
N VAL A 90 -2.79 1.68 -19.54
CA VAL A 90 -2.78 0.69 -18.46
C VAL A 90 -3.87 -0.36 -18.69
N ARG A 91 -3.54 -1.61 -18.38
CA ARG A 91 -4.43 -2.77 -18.54
C ARG A 91 -5.14 -3.19 -17.26
N CYS A 92 -4.76 -2.61 -16.12
CA CYS A 92 -5.41 -2.86 -14.83
C CYS A 92 -6.87 -2.40 -14.83
N ARG A 93 -7.73 -3.19 -14.17
CA ARG A 93 -9.16 -2.94 -14.00
C ARG A 93 -9.57 -3.35 -12.58
N PRO A 94 -10.71 -2.86 -12.05
CA PRO A 94 -11.17 -3.22 -10.72
C PRO A 94 -11.37 -4.73 -10.48
N ASP A 95 -11.64 -5.50 -11.54
CA ASP A 95 -11.79 -6.97 -11.55
C ASP A 95 -10.49 -7.72 -11.88
N CYS A 96 -9.35 -7.02 -11.97
CA CYS A 96 -8.04 -7.63 -12.16
C CYS A 96 -7.40 -7.97 -10.82
N SER A 97 -7.28 -9.26 -10.52
CA SER A 97 -6.78 -9.80 -9.24
C SER A 97 -5.33 -10.32 -9.30
N HIS A 98 -4.61 -10.16 -10.42
CA HIS A 98 -3.32 -10.83 -10.62
C HIS A 98 -2.21 -10.36 -9.69
N CYS A 99 -2.21 -9.09 -9.27
CA CYS A 99 -1.26 -8.60 -8.26
C CYS A 99 -1.72 -8.94 -6.83
N CYS A 100 -2.96 -9.39 -6.62
CA CYS A 100 -3.50 -9.78 -5.32
C CYS A 100 -2.97 -11.13 -4.81
N THR A 101 -1.82 -11.59 -5.32
CA THR A 101 -1.01 -12.68 -4.78
C THR A 101 0.35 -12.20 -4.26
N GLN A 102 0.66 -10.92 -4.42
CA GLN A 102 1.82 -10.27 -3.82
C GLN A 102 1.54 -9.95 -2.36
N MET A 103 2.59 -9.94 -1.53
CA MET A 103 2.55 -9.36 -0.20
C MET A 103 2.82 -7.86 -0.32
N PRO A 104 1.85 -6.97 -0.08
CA PRO A 104 2.12 -5.54 -0.07
C PRO A 104 3.02 -5.16 1.10
N SER A 105 4.03 -4.33 0.82
CA SER A 105 5.04 -3.86 1.77
C SER A 105 5.20 -2.33 1.68
N GLY A 106 5.80 -1.70 2.69
CA GLY A 106 5.96 -0.25 2.76
C GLY A 106 4.67 0.48 3.11
N LEU A 107 3.81 -0.13 3.93
CA LEU A 107 2.62 0.53 4.47
C LEU A 107 2.97 1.36 5.70
N THR A 108 2.25 2.47 5.85
CA THR A 108 2.19 3.25 7.09
C THR A 108 1.11 2.71 8.04
N GLY A 109 1.25 3.01 9.33
CA GLY A 109 0.25 2.70 10.35
C GLY A 109 -1.09 3.38 10.07
N ALA A 110 -1.09 4.60 9.55
CA ALA A 110 -2.29 5.32 9.13
C ALA A 110 -3.05 4.58 8.01
N GLU A 111 -2.34 3.93 7.07
CA GLU A 111 -2.97 3.09 6.05
C GLU A 111 -3.60 1.82 6.64
N ILE A 112 -2.92 1.19 7.61
CA ILE A 112 -3.46 0.02 8.32
C ILE A 112 -4.71 0.39 9.11
N LEU A 113 -4.70 1.54 9.79
CA LEU A 113 -5.86 2.10 10.49
C LEU A 113 -7.02 2.35 9.52
N PHE A 114 -6.75 2.95 8.35
CA PHE A 114 -7.77 3.21 7.34
C PHE A 114 -8.38 1.91 6.76
N LEU A 115 -7.53 0.89 6.54
CA LEU A 115 -7.99 -0.45 6.16
C LEU A 115 -8.87 -1.07 7.24
N TYR A 116 -8.46 -0.99 8.51
CA TYR A 116 -9.20 -1.51 9.65
C TYR A 116 -10.57 -0.85 9.81
N ASP A 117 -10.67 0.47 9.66
CA ASP A 117 -11.94 1.20 9.64
C ASP A 117 -12.88 0.66 8.55
N GLY A 118 -12.37 0.48 7.33
CA GLY A 118 -13.14 -0.09 6.22
C GLY A 118 -13.67 -1.49 6.51
N LEU A 119 -12.85 -2.36 7.12
CA LEU A 119 -13.24 -3.71 7.52
C LEU A 119 -14.24 -3.72 8.67
N THR A 120 -14.11 -2.78 9.60
CA THR A 120 -15.02 -2.59 10.74
C THR A 120 -16.41 -2.21 10.25
N VAL A 121 -16.50 -1.21 9.36
CA VAL A 121 -17.78 -0.82 8.74
C VAL A 121 -18.41 -1.98 7.97
N ALA A 122 -17.59 -2.79 7.30
CA ALA A 122 -18.06 -3.96 6.56
C ALA A 122 -18.41 -5.17 7.46
N GLY A 123 -18.11 -5.13 8.76
CA GLY A 123 -18.31 -6.26 9.68
C GLY A 123 -17.44 -7.48 9.35
N THR A 124 -16.25 -7.28 8.76
CA THR A 124 -15.41 -8.38 8.23
C THR A 124 -14.07 -8.55 8.93
N VAL A 125 -13.79 -7.78 9.99
CA VAL A 125 -12.52 -7.79 10.74
C VAL A 125 -12.10 -9.20 11.16
N GLU A 126 -12.97 -9.98 11.80
CA GLU A 126 -12.62 -11.34 12.24
C GLU A 126 -12.25 -12.27 11.09
N SER A 127 -13.02 -12.24 10.01
CA SER A 127 -12.75 -13.09 8.83
C SER A 127 -11.44 -12.69 8.15
N ALA A 128 -11.15 -11.40 8.07
CA ALA A 128 -9.90 -10.87 7.55
C ALA A 128 -8.72 -11.26 8.45
N PHE A 129 -8.89 -11.14 9.77
CA PHE A 129 -7.89 -11.55 10.75
C PHE A 129 -7.49 -13.02 10.62
N ARG A 130 -8.46 -13.94 10.57
CA ARG A 130 -8.19 -15.38 10.38
C ARG A 130 -7.43 -15.64 9.08
N ARG A 131 -7.85 -15.02 7.98
CA ARG A 131 -7.17 -15.15 6.68
C ARG A 131 -5.76 -14.57 6.72
N CYS A 132 -5.54 -13.43 7.38
CA CYS A 132 -4.22 -12.84 7.58
C CYS A 132 -3.32 -13.76 8.41
N LEU A 133 -3.84 -14.37 9.48
CA LEU A 133 -3.09 -15.32 10.32
C LEU A 133 -2.58 -16.51 9.51
N GLU A 134 -3.43 -17.08 8.65
CA GLU A 134 -3.02 -18.16 7.72
C GLU A 134 -1.85 -17.73 6.82
N ARG A 135 -1.84 -16.49 6.34
CA ARG A 135 -0.76 -15.99 5.46
C ARG A 135 0.49 -15.61 6.26
N GLN A 136 0.35 -15.17 7.51
CA GLN A 136 1.47 -14.93 8.41
C GLN A 136 2.24 -16.22 8.70
N GLU A 137 1.55 -17.34 8.88
CA GLU A 137 2.20 -18.65 9.07
C GLU A 137 3.05 -19.02 7.84
N ILE A 138 2.52 -18.83 6.64
CA ILE A 138 3.28 -19.04 5.40
C ILE A 138 4.49 -18.11 5.32
N TRP A 139 4.31 -16.83 5.67
CA TRP A 139 5.40 -15.84 5.70
C TRP A 139 6.49 -16.21 6.73
N SER A 140 6.09 -16.73 7.89
CA SER A 140 6.99 -17.23 8.95
C SER A 140 7.83 -18.40 8.44
N GLN A 141 7.23 -19.33 7.71
CA GLN A 141 7.96 -20.46 7.10
C GLN A 141 9.00 -20.00 6.08
N LEU A 142 8.62 -19.06 5.18
CA LEU A 142 9.57 -18.45 4.24
C LEU A 142 10.71 -17.70 4.95
N SER A 143 10.41 -17.10 6.09
CA SER A 143 11.39 -16.35 6.89
C SER A 143 12.38 -17.24 7.63
N ARG A 144 12.03 -18.50 7.92
CA ARG A 144 12.94 -19.48 8.55
C ARG A 144 13.94 -20.06 7.55
N TRP A 145 13.55 -20.16 6.28
CA TRP A 145 14.40 -20.71 5.23
C TRP A 145 15.49 -19.71 4.81
N HIS A 146 16.74 -20.01 5.16
CA HIS A 146 17.93 -19.26 4.73
C HIS A 146 18.80 -20.19 3.89
N PRO A 147 18.88 -19.99 2.56
CA PRO A 147 19.82 -20.75 1.75
C PRO A 147 21.24 -20.38 2.16
N PRO A 148 22.13 -21.36 2.38
CA PRO A 148 23.52 -21.07 2.71
C PRO A 148 24.24 -20.38 1.55
N GLY A 149 25.18 -19.48 1.86
CA GLY A 149 26.24 -19.11 0.90
C GLY A 149 26.28 -17.68 0.32
N THR A 150 25.49 -16.71 0.80
CA THR A 150 25.71 -15.30 0.41
C THR A 150 25.42 -14.35 1.57
N ALA A 151 26.36 -13.47 1.92
CA ALA A 151 26.06 -12.30 2.73
C ALA A 151 25.03 -11.44 1.99
N ARG A 152 23.83 -11.31 2.56
CA ARG A 152 22.74 -10.48 2.01
C ARG A 152 22.40 -9.40 3.00
N THR A 153 22.12 -8.20 2.50
CA THR A 153 21.53 -7.15 3.33
C THR A 153 20.10 -7.54 3.73
N ARG A 154 19.57 -6.92 4.79
CA ARG A 154 18.18 -7.11 5.22
C ARG A 154 17.19 -6.83 4.08
N GLU A 155 17.46 -5.83 3.25
CA GLU A 155 16.62 -5.44 2.12
C GLU A 155 16.63 -6.49 0.99
N GLN A 156 17.81 -7.02 0.65
CA GLN A 156 17.94 -8.09 -0.34
C GLN A 156 17.20 -9.35 0.12
N GLU A 157 17.29 -9.66 1.41
CA GLU A 157 16.60 -10.79 2.02
C GLU A 157 15.07 -10.62 1.98
N LEU A 158 14.57 -9.43 2.33
CA LEU A 158 13.15 -9.10 2.25
C LEU A 158 12.64 -9.22 0.81
N THR A 159 13.35 -8.60 -0.15
CA THR A 159 13.00 -8.64 -1.57
C THR A 159 12.88 -10.08 -2.06
N ARG A 160 13.86 -10.93 -1.73
CA ARG A 160 13.81 -12.36 -2.07
C ARG A 160 12.58 -13.03 -1.48
N ARG A 161 12.27 -12.81 -0.21
CA ARG A 161 11.10 -13.42 0.45
C ARG A 161 9.78 -12.97 -0.18
N LEU A 162 9.65 -11.70 -0.53
CA LEU A 162 8.48 -11.17 -1.25
C LEU A 162 8.31 -11.87 -2.61
N HIS A 163 9.41 -12.08 -3.35
CA HIS A 163 9.38 -12.86 -4.60
C HIS A 163 8.97 -14.32 -4.38
N GLN A 164 9.52 -14.98 -3.35
CA GLN A 164 9.16 -16.36 -3.00
C GLN A 164 7.67 -16.45 -2.64
N TYR A 165 7.17 -15.54 -1.82
CA TYR A 165 5.76 -15.45 -1.43
C TYR A 165 4.86 -15.29 -2.65
N HIS A 166 5.20 -14.37 -3.55
CA HIS A 166 4.45 -14.16 -4.79
C HIS A 166 4.40 -15.44 -5.66
N GLY A 167 5.52 -16.17 -5.74
CA GLY A 167 5.62 -17.44 -6.46
C GLY A 167 4.70 -18.55 -5.94
N LEU A 168 4.26 -18.49 -4.68
CA LEU A 168 3.29 -19.43 -4.11
C LEU A 168 1.86 -19.23 -4.63
N HIS A 169 1.59 -18.11 -5.33
CA HIS A 169 0.27 -17.79 -5.91
C HIS A 169 -0.87 -17.77 -4.87
N ILE A 170 -0.58 -17.37 -3.64
CA ILE A 170 -1.57 -17.34 -2.56
C ILE A 170 -2.40 -16.07 -2.65
N ALA A 171 -3.72 -16.21 -2.73
CA ALA A 171 -4.62 -15.07 -2.75
C ALA A 171 -4.52 -14.23 -1.46
N CYS A 172 -4.56 -12.90 -1.66
CA CYS A 172 -4.62 -11.89 -0.62
C CYS A 172 -5.80 -12.15 0.35
N PRO A 173 -5.63 -11.92 1.66
CA PRO A 173 -6.70 -12.06 2.66
C PRO A 173 -7.97 -11.25 2.40
N PHE A 174 -7.90 -10.22 1.56
CA PHE A 174 -9.04 -9.34 1.25
C PHE A 174 -9.66 -9.61 -0.12
N LEU A 175 -9.17 -10.60 -0.86
CA LEU A 175 -9.72 -10.96 -2.15
C LEU A 175 -10.97 -11.85 -1.97
N LYS A 176 -12.06 -11.56 -2.68
CA LYS A 176 -13.27 -12.38 -2.75
C LYS A 176 -13.60 -12.63 -4.24
N GLY A 177 -13.35 -13.84 -4.72
CA GLY A 177 -13.31 -14.10 -6.16
C GLY A 177 -12.20 -13.28 -6.81
N ASP A 178 -12.53 -12.46 -7.79
CA ASP A 178 -11.59 -11.53 -8.45
C ASP A 178 -11.74 -10.07 -7.98
N LEU A 179 -12.52 -9.83 -6.92
CA LEU A 179 -12.79 -8.49 -6.39
C LEU A 179 -12.15 -8.29 -5.02
N CYS A 180 -11.46 -7.16 -4.87
CA CYS A 180 -10.91 -6.75 -3.58
C CYS A 180 -12.03 -6.21 -2.68
N SER A 181 -12.31 -6.90 -1.56
CA SER A 181 -13.38 -6.49 -0.64
C SER A 181 -13.10 -5.18 0.09
N VAL A 182 -11.84 -4.70 0.04
CA VAL A 182 -11.40 -3.44 0.63
C VAL A 182 -10.92 -2.46 -0.44
N TYR A 183 -11.40 -2.55 -1.69
CA TYR A 183 -10.89 -1.76 -2.82
C TYR A 183 -10.82 -0.25 -2.53
N LEU A 184 -11.82 0.31 -1.83
CA LEU A 184 -11.86 1.73 -1.44
C LEU A 184 -10.93 2.08 -0.26
N HIS A 185 -10.55 1.09 0.55
CA HIS A 185 -9.67 1.21 1.70
C HIS A 185 -8.30 0.55 1.47
N ARG A 186 -7.96 0.28 0.20
CA ARG A 186 -6.70 -0.39 -0.13
C ARG A 186 -5.50 0.50 0.27
N PRO A 187 -4.40 -0.09 0.76
CA PRO A 187 -3.17 0.64 1.05
C PRO A 187 -2.50 1.23 -0.21
N LEU A 188 -1.62 2.22 -0.04
CA LEU A 188 -0.85 2.89 -1.08
C LEU A 188 -0.10 1.91 -2.00
N PRO A 189 0.62 0.88 -1.52
CA PRO A 189 1.25 -0.10 -2.39
C PRO A 189 0.27 -0.74 -3.39
N CYS A 190 -0.98 -0.94 -3.00
CA CYS A 190 -2.04 -1.44 -3.88
C CYS A 190 -2.66 -0.33 -4.76
N ARG A 191 -2.69 0.94 -4.31
CA ARG A 191 -3.21 2.09 -5.07
C ARG A 191 -2.30 2.56 -6.18
N MET A 192 -0.99 2.46 -5.96
CA MET A 192 0.01 3.00 -6.86
C MET A 192 0.45 1.99 -7.93
N HIS A 193 0.11 0.71 -7.79
CA HIS A 193 0.57 -0.34 -8.68
C HIS A 193 -0.24 -0.47 -9.98
N TYR A 194 0.45 -0.43 -11.11
CA TYR A 194 -0.15 -0.54 -12.45
C TYR A 194 0.69 -1.42 -13.38
N SER A 195 0.07 -1.87 -14.48
CA SER A 195 0.71 -2.66 -15.53
C SER A 195 0.26 -2.18 -16.91
N LEU A 196 1.23 -2.03 -17.82
CA LEU A 196 1.01 -1.78 -19.24
C LEU A 196 0.85 -3.08 -20.04
N SER A 197 1.39 -4.19 -19.51
CA SER A 197 1.30 -5.50 -20.11
C SER A 197 -0.09 -6.13 -19.97
N PRO A 198 -0.45 -7.12 -20.81
CA PRO A 198 -1.66 -7.91 -20.61
C PRO A 198 -1.77 -8.43 -19.17
N PRO A 199 -2.96 -8.40 -18.55
CA PRO A 199 -3.12 -8.74 -17.14
C PRO A 199 -2.54 -10.12 -16.77
N SER A 200 -2.69 -11.12 -17.64
CA SER A 200 -2.17 -12.47 -17.41
C SER A 200 -0.67 -12.53 -17.18
N TRP A 201 0.11 -11.58 -17.72
CA TRP A 201 1.56 -11.53 -17.51
C TRP A 201 1.92 -11.19 -16.07
N CYS A 202 1.04 -10.53 -15.33
CA CYS A 202 1.27 -10.26 -13.92
C CYS A 202 1.26 -11.53 -13.05
N ARG A 203 0.72 -12.66 -13.54
CA ARG A 203 0.75 -13.95 -12.83
C ARG A 203 2.15 -14.57 -12.87
N PRO A 204 2.74 -14.98 -11.71
CA PRO A 204 4.04 -15.67 -11.67
C PRO A 204 4.13 -16.94 -12.51
N SER A 205 3.01 -17.64 -12.66
CA SER A 205 2.93 -18.89 -13.45
C SER A 205 2.89 -18.66 -14.96
N HIS A 206 2.75 -17.41 -15.43
CA HIS A 206 2.71 -17.11 -16.85
C HIS A 206 4.13 -17.02 -17.43
N PHE A 207 4.37 -17.64 -18.59
CA PHE A 207 5.71 -17.65 -19.21
C PHE A 207 6.26 -16.26 -19.53
N GLN A 208 5.39 -15.27 -19.80
CA GLN A 208 5.78 -13.87 -20.02
C GLN A 208 5.88 -13.04 -18.74
N HIS A 209 5.79 -13.65 -17.54
CA HIS A 209 5.88 -12.93 -16.27
C HIS A 209 7.13 -12.05 -16.12
N PRO A 210 8.33 -12.52 -16.51
CA PRO A 210 9.54 -11.69 -16.45
C PRO A 210 9.45 -10.44 -17.35
N HIS A 211 8.61 -10.46 -18.37
CA HIS A 211 8.44 -9.38 -19.35
C HIS A 211 7.26 -8.46 -19.01
N ALA A 212 6.56 -8.68 -17.90
CA ALA A 212 5.47 -7.82 -17.46
C ALA A 212 5.97 -6.43 -17.07
N VAL A 213 5.56 -5.42 -17.83
CA VAL A 213 5.85 -4.01 -17.61
C VAL A 213 4.90 -3.48 -16.53
N ARG A 214 5.42 -3.45 -15.30
CA ARG A 214 4.73 -3.02 -14.09
C ARG A 214 5.41 -1.77 -13.54
N PHE A 215 4.64 -0.86 -12.98
CA PHE A 215 5.16 0.37 -12.42
C PHE A 215 4.33 0.84 -11.24
N ASN A 216 4.94 1.67 -10.39
CA ASN A 216 4.28 2.33 -9.29
C ASN A 216 4.22 3.84 -9.55
N LEU A 217 3.06 4.45 -9.32
CA LEU A 217 2.92 5.90 -9.19
C LEU A 217 3.09 6.28 -7.72
N GLU A 218 4.34 6.29 -7.26
CA GLU A 218 4.63 6.56 -5.86
C GLU A 218 4.30 8.02 -5.50
N PRO A 219 3.69 8.29 -4.33
CA PRO A 219 3.53 9.65 -3.86
C PRO A 219 4.88 10.35 -3.72
N GLY A 220 4.93 11.62 -4.08
CA GLY A 220 6.11 12.46 -3.88
C GLY A 220 6.44 12.69 -2.40
N PRO A 221 7.66 13.20 -2.11
CA PRO A 221 8.17 13.37 -0.75
C PRO A 221 7.26 14.19 0.16
N VAL A 222 6.55 15.20 -0.38
CA VAL A 222 5.65 16.05 0.41
C VAL A 222 4.52 15.27 1.07
N VAL A 223 4.02 14.21 0.41
CA VAL A 223 2.97 13.35 0.97
C VAL A 223 3.57 12.34 1.93
N LEU A 224 4.69 11.69 1.54
CA LEU A 224 5.36 10.69 2.36
C LEU A 224 5.80 11.27 3.71
N GLU A 225 6.41 12.46 3.71
CA GLU A 225 6.84 13.13 4.95
C GLU A 225 5.65 13.45 5.88
N GLU A 226 4.49 13.84 5.34
CA GLU A 226 3.31 14.10 6.17
C GLU A 226 2.68 12.80 6.68
N LEU A 227 2.74 11.70 5.92
CA LEU A 227 2.32 10.38 6.38
C LEU A 227 3.22 9.87 7.51
N ASP A 228 4.54 10.03 7.40
CA ASP A 228 5.49 9.68 8.45
C ASP A 228 5.24 10.48 9.73
N ARG A 229 4.98 11.80 9.60
CA ARG A 229 4.61 12.66 10.74
C ARG A 229 3.27 12.25 11.34
N LEU A 230 2.33 11.81 10.51
CA LEU A 230 1.04 11.33 10.98
C LEU A 230 1.18 10.03 11.78
N ASP A 231 1.97 9.07 11.29
CA ASP A 231 2.28 7.84 12.01
C ASP A 231 2.97 8.12 13.35
N ALA A 232 3.90 9.08 13.38
CA ALA A 232 4.53 9.53 14.62
C ALA A 232 3.51 10.10 15.60
N ALA A 233 2.56 10.92 15.13
CA ALA A 233 1.49 11.47 15.96
C ALA A 233 0.52 10.39 16.47
N LEU A 234 0.33 9.32 15.71
CA LEU A 234 -0.49 8.17 16.10
C LEU A 234 0.27 7.15 16.95
N GLY A 235 1.61 7.20 17.04
CA GLY A 235 2.41 6.18 17.73
C GLY A 235 2.51 4.84 16.98
N LEU A 236 2.24 4.82 15.68
CA LEU A 236 2.13 3.58 14.89
C LEU A 236 3.39 3.22 14.08
N GLN A 237 4.50 3.92 14.28
CA GLN A 237 5.74 3.77 13.51
C GLN A 237 6.40 2.39 13.68
N GLU A 238 6.12 1.71 14.79
CA GLU A 238 6.70 0.40 15.12
C GLU A 238 5.89 -0.77 14.53
N LEU A 239 4.75 -0.50 13.90
CA LEU A 239 4.01 -1.54 13.19
C LEU A 239 4.83 -2.04 12.00
N SER A 240 4.69 -3.33 11.70
CA SER A 240 5.24 -3.88 10.47
C SER A 240 4.62 -3.20 9.24
N ASP A 241 5.51 -2.79 8.33
CA ASP A 241 5.17 -2.22 7.03
C ASP A 241 4.63 -3.27 6.03
N LEU A 242 4.60 -4.55 6.40
CA LEU A 242 3.99 -5.63 5.63
C LEU A 242 2.51 -5.70 5.96
N LEU A 243 1.65 -5.63 4.93
CA LEU A 243 0.20 -5.54 5.09
C LEU A 243 -0.36 -6.59 6.07
N ILE A 244 0.07 -7.85 5.93
CA ILE A 244 -0.47 -8.94 6.73
C ILE A 244 0.02 -8.86 8.17
N CYS A 245 1.31 -8.62 8.39
CA CYS A 245 1.89 -8.54 9.73
C CYS A 245 1.39 -7.28 10.47
N GLY A 246 1.48 -6.11 9.84
CA GLY A 246 1.03 -4.85 10.42
C GLY A 246 -0.47 -4.85 10.72
N PHE A 247 -1.30 -5.44 9.85
CA PHE A 247 -2.72 -5.60 10.15
C PHE A 247 -2.97 -6.48 11.38
N LEU A 248 -2.29 -7.62 11.52
CA LEU A 248 -2.45 -8.50 12.68
C LEU A 248 -1.99 -7.80 13.97
N GLU A 249 -0.83 -7.14 13.94
CA GLU A 249 -0.31 -6.34 15.06
C GLU A 249 -1.28 -5.25 15.45
N PHE A 250 -1.84 -4.51 14.49
CA PHE A 250 -2.82 -3.46 14.75
C PHE A 250 -4.10 -4.00 15.38
N VAL A 251 -4.65 -5.10 14.85
CA VAL A 251 -5.89 -5.70 15.36
C VAL A 251 -5.72 -6.19 16.81
N VAL A 252 -4.58 -6.83 17.12
CA VAL A 252 -4.34 -7.47 18.42
C VAL A 252 -3.79 -6.48 19.45
N ASN A 253 -2.72 -5.76 19.09
CA ASN A 253 -1.94 -4.96 20.05
C ASN A 253 -2.51 -3.56 20.23
N VAL A 254 -3.19 -3.00 19.23
CA VAL A 254 -3.73 -1.63 19.29
C VAL A 254 -5.25 -1.67 19.55
N MET A 255 -5.99 -2.35 18.67
CA MET A 255 -7.45 -2.29 18.68
C MET A 255 -8.12 -3.32 19.59
N GLU A 256 -7.46 -4.43 19.94
CA GLU A 256 -8.06 -5.57 20.67
C GLU A 256 -9.42 -5.99 20.07
N PHE A 257 -9.51 -6.06 18.74
CA PHE A 257 -10.76 -6.33 17.99
C PHE A 257 -11.92 -5.34 18.23
N ARG A 258 -11.68 -4.18 18.86
CA ARG A 258 -12.71 -3.15 19.07
C ARG A 258 -12.77 -2.18 17.89
N PRO A 259 -13.95 -1.64 17.54
CA PRO A 259 -14.04 -0.60 16.53
C PRO A 259 -13.35 0.69 16.99
N ILE A 260 -12.91 1.50 16.04
CA ILE A 260 -12.50 2.89 16.32
C ILE A 260 -13.77 3.68 16.69
N THR A 261 -13.71 4.37 17.81
CA THR A 261 -14.76 5.30 18.23
C THR A 261 -14.53 6.65 17.56
N TRP A 262 -15.45 7.06 16.70
CA TRP A 262 -15.39 8.36 16.04
C TRP A 262 -16.10 9.41 16.92
N VAL A 263 -15.37 10.45 17.33
CA VAL A 263 -15.90 11.53 18.17
C VAL A 263 -16.07 12.81 17.35
N GLU A 264 -17.09 13.60 17.64
CA GLU A 264 -17.29 14.91 17.00
C GLU A 264 -16.35 15.99 17.55
#